data_AF-A0A8S3YAU9-F1
#
_entry.id   AF-A0A8S3YAU9-F1
#
_cell.length_a   1.000
_cell.length_b   1.000
_cell.length_c   1.000
_cell.angle_alpha   90.00
_cell.angle_beta   90.00
_cell.angle_gamma   90.00
#
_symmetry.space_group_name_H-M   'P 1'
#
loop_
_entity.id
_entity.type
_entity.pdbx_description
1 polymer ?
#
loop_
_entity_poly.entity_id
_entity_poly.type
_entity_poly.pdbx_seq_one_letter_code
_entity_poly.pdbx_strand_id
1 'polypeptide(L)'
;MRQTREEFRAFREELQDIRNPVSKCDARLDKLENTVQTILESQEQYGSQGFKIEILKLESTVNQLQADLNDRDQELLANDIELSDIPEESGENPTHLVLSVVTKLGVHLEEKELVHCMRTL
;
A
#
# COMPACT_ATOMS: atom_id res chain seq x y z
N MET A 1 40.05 63.19 -33.69
CA MET A 1 41.02 62.17 -33.22
C MET A 1 40.97 61.89 -31.72
N ARG A 2 40.77 62.88 -30.82
CA ARG A 2 40.56 62.63 -29.38
C ARG A 2 39.17 62.07 -29.05
N GLN A 3 38.13 62.73 -29.54
CA GLN A 3 36.72 62.32 -29.33
C GLN A 3 36.43 60.90 -29.83
N THR A 4 36.93 60.53 -31.02
CA THR A 4 36.83 59.15 -31.54
C THR A 4 37.50 58.13 -30.62
N ARG A 5 38.62 58.47 -29.95
CA ARG A 5 39.29 57.54 -29.01
C ARG A 5 38.49 57.37 -27.71
N GLU A 6 37.78 58.40 -27.27
CA GLU A 6 36.90 58.34 -26.10
C GLU A 6 35.66 57.49 -26.41
N GLU A 7 35.04 57.68 -27.59
CA GLU A 7 33.93 56.86 -28.09
C GLU A 7 34.31 55.39 -28.22
N PHE A 8 35.49 55.08 -28.80
CA PHE A 8 36.00 53.71 -28.87
C PHE A 8 36.31 53.09 -27.51
N ARG A 9 36.64 53.90 -26.49
CA ARG A 9 36.87 53.44 -25.13
C ARG A 9 35.55 53.13 -24.43
N ALA A 10 34.56 54.02 -24.55
CA ALA A 10 33.21 53.81 -24.03
C ALA A 10 32.56 52.58 -24.64
N PHE A 11 32.65 52.41 -25.96
CA PHE A 11 32.14 51.22 -26.66
C PHE A 11 32.82 49.92 -26.19
N ARG A 12 34.12 49.96 -25.90
CA ARG A 12 34.83 48.80 -25.34
C ARG A 12 34.36 48.46 -23.94
N GLU A 13 34.08 49.47 -23.12
CA GLU A 13 33.51 49.30 -21.77
C GLU A 13 32.10 48.69 -21.86
N GLU A 14 31.23 49.18 -22.75
CA GLU A 14 29.90 48.61 -22.98
C GLU A 14 29.94 47.16 -23.48
N LEU A 15 30.85 46.84 -24.41
CA LEU A 15 31.06 45.46 -24.86
C LEU A 15 31.55 44.55 -23.73
N GLN A 16 32.38 45.06 -22.83
CA GLN A 16 32.83 44.32 -21.66
C GLN A 16 31.70 44.11 -20.65
N ASP A 17 30.85 45.13 -20.47
CA ASP A 17 29.67 45.09 -19.63
C ASP A 17 28.58 44.14 -20.15
N ILE A 18 28.52 43.87 -21.45
CA ILE A 18 27.63 42.85 -22.03
C ILE A 18 28.27 41.46 -22.01
N ARG A 19 29.58 41.35 -22.26
CA ARG A 19 30.27 40.05 -22.29
C ARG A 19 30.23 39.33 -20.94
N ASN A 20 30.39 40.07 -19.85
CA ASN A 20 30.38 39.54 -18.49
C ASN A 20 29.05 38.86 -18.11
N PRO A 21 27.87 39.47 -18.27
CA PRO A 21 26.59 38.84 -17.98
C PRO A 21 26.28 37.71 -18.97
N VAL A 22 26.67 37.80 -20.24
CA VAL A 22 26.49 36.69 -21.20
C VAL A 22 27.27 35.46 -20.75
N SER A 23 28.54 35.62 -20.35
CA SER A 23 29.35 34.52 -19.82
C SER A 23 28.79 33.95 -18.51
N LYS A 24 28.22 34.80 -17.65
CA LYS A 24 27.53 34.34 -16.43
C LYS A 24 26.23 33.58 -16.74
N CYS A 25 25.49 34.00 -17.76
CA CYS A 25 24.29 33.29 -18.21
C CYS A 25 24.66 31.92 -18.77
N ASP A 26 25.71 31.83 -19.57
CA ASP A 26 26.23 30.58 -20.12
C ASP A 26 26.56 29.58 -19.00
N ALA A 27 27.35 30.00 -18.01
CA ALA A 27 27.68 29.17 -16.84
C ALA A 27 26.45 28.81 -15.98
N ARG A 28 25.38 29.62 -16.01
CA ARG A 28 24.12 29.29 -15.32
C ARG A 28 23.29 28.29 -16.11
N LEU A 29 23.31 28.38 -17.44
CA LEU A 29 22.65 27.43 -18.32
C LEU A 29 23.32 26.07 -18.22
N ASP A 30 24.65 26.00 -18.24
CA ASP A 30 25.39 24.75 -18.04
C ASP A 30 25.04 24.10 -16.69
N LYS A 31 24.96 24.89 -15.62
CA LYS A 31 24.56 24.39 -14.30
C LYS A 31 23.13 23.88 -14.31
N LEU A 32 22.21 24.60 -14.96
CA LEU A 32 20.82 24.20 -15.06
C LEU A 32 20.70 22.87 -15.83
N GLU A 33 21.38 22.75 -16.96
CA GLU A 33 21.40 21.54 -17.80
C GLU A 33 21.91 20.33 -17.00
N ASN A 34 23.03 20.49 -16.29
CA ASN A 34 23.57 19.43 -15.43
C ASN A 34 22.60 19.02 -14.30
N THR A 35 21.91 19.99 -13.67
CA THR A 35 20.91 19.67 -12.64
C THR A 35 19.69 18.96 -13.21
N VAL A 36 19.21 19.39 -14.38
CA VAL A 36 18.08 18.74 -15.07
C VAL A 36 18.45 17.31 -15.45
N GLN A 37 19.64 17.10 -16.00
CA GLN A 37 20.15 15.77 -16.33
C GLN A 37 20.18 14.85 -15.10
N THR A 38 20.68 15.35 -13.96
CA THR A 38 20.75 14.58 -12.71
C THR A 38 19.35 14.24 -12.17
N ILE A 39 18.39 15.15 -12.29
CA ILE A 39 16.99 14.93 -11.87
C ILE A 39 16.33 13.88 -12.79
N LEU A 40 16.56 13.94 -14.09
CA LEU A 40 16.01 12.96 -15.03
C LEU A 40 16.59 11.56 -14.78
N GLU A 41 17.90 11.43 -14.59
CA GLU A 41 18.55 10.16 -14.28
C GLU A 41 18.06 9.56 -12.96
N SER A 42 17.89 10.40 -11.92
CA SER A 42 17.32 9.94 -10.64
C SER A 42 15.83 9.59 -10.76
N GLN A 43 15.04 10.32 -11.56
CA GLN A 43 13.65 9.97 -11.82
C GLN A 43 13.49 8.68 -12.62
N GLU A 44 14.39 8.37 -13.56
CA GLU A 44 14.37 7.09 -14.28
C GLU A 44 14.71 5.91 -13.37
N GLN A 45 15.67 6.09 -12.45
CA GLN A 45 16.06 5.05 -11.50
C GLN A 45 14.99 4.76 -10.45
N TYR A 46 14.30 5.79 -9.94
CA TYR A 46 13.35 5.65 -8.83
C TYR A 46 11.86 5.67 -9.26
N GLY A 47 11.53 6.20 -10.43
CA GLY A 47 10.16 6.62 -10.76
C GLY A 47 9.23 5.57 -11.33
N SER A 48 9.70 4.38 -11.75
CA SER A 48 8.79 3.41 -12.40
C SER A 48 9.03 1.94 -12.05
N GLN A 49 10.29 1.49 -12.01
CA GLN A 49 10.58 0.06 -11.80
C GLN A 49 10.61 -0.32 -10.33
N GLY A 50 11.32 0.45 -9.48
CA GLY A 50 11.44 0.16 -8.04
C GLY A 50 10.09 0.21 -7.32
N PHE A 51 9.33 1.29 -7.55
CA PHE A 51 8.02 1.47 -6.93
C PHE A 51 7.01 0.40 -7.38
N LYS A 52 7.04 -0.01 -8.66
CA LYS A 52 6.18 -1.08 -9.18
C LYS A 52 6.52 -2.44 -8.57
N ILE A 53 7.80 -2.75 -8.39
CA ILE A 53 8.23 -4.00 -7.74
C ILE A 53 7.79 -4.02 -6.27
N GLU A 54 7.90 -2.88 -5.57
CA GLU A 54 7.51 -2.77 -4.17
C GLU A 54 6.00 -2.89 -4.00
N ILE A 55 5.21 -2.26 -4.88
CA ILE A 55 3.75 -2.44 -4.92
C ILE A 55 3.38 -3.90 -5.17
N LEU A 56 3.99 -4.56 -6.17
CA LEU A 56 3.67 -5.96 -6.48
C LEU A 56 4.02 -6.90 -5.30
N LYS A 57 5.11 -6.64 -4.59
CA LYS A 57 5.46 -7.38 -3.37
C LYS A 57 4.44 -7.16 -2.27
N LEU A 58 4.00 -5.92 -2.09
CA LEU A 58 3.00 -5.59 -1.09
C LEU A 58 1.65 -6.25 -1.41
N GLU A 59 1.19 -6.16 -2.66
CA GLU A 59 -0.03 -6.82 -3.15
C GLU A 59 0.04 -8.34 -2.97
N SER A 60 1.18 -8.95 -3.31
CA SER A 60 1.39 -10.38 -3.08
C SER A 60 1.31 -10.75 -1.60
N THR A 61 1.86 -9.91 -0.72
CA THR A 61 1.83 -10.13 0.73
C THR A 61 0.41 -10.00 1.26
N VAL A 62 -0.34 -9.00 0.80
CA VAL A 62 -1.76 -8.83 1.17
C VAL A 62 -2.59 -10.03 0.74
N ASN A 63 -2.41 -10.52 -0.50
CA ASN A 63 -3.13 -11.68 -0.99
C ASN A 63 -2.82 -12.94 -0.18
N GLN A 64 -1.55 -13.15 0.19
CA GLN A 64 -1.15 -14.26 1.04
C GLN A 64 -1.79 -14.17 2.43
N LEU A 65 -1.74 -13.00 3.06
CA LEU A 65 -2.36 -12.80 4.38
C LEU A 65 -3.88 -13.00 4.35
N GLN A 66 -4.55 -12.60 3.26
CA GLN A 66 -5.98 -12.84 3.08
C GLN A 66 -6.29 -14.33 2.96
N ALA A 67 -5.47 -15.09 2.22
CA ALA A 67 -5.61 -16.54 2.14
C ALA A 67 -5.41 -17.19 3.52
N ASP A 68 -4.34 -16.82 4.23
CA ASP A 68 -4.04 -17.36 5.57
C ASP A 68 -5.14 -17.05 6.59
N LEU A 69 -5.80 -15.88 6.49
CA LEU A 69 -6.95 -15.54 7.33
C LEU A 69 -8.16 -16.40 6.99
N ASN A 70 -8.47 -16.56 5.71
CA ASN A 70 -9.59 -17.37 5.27
C ASN A 70 -9.42 -18.85 5.67
N ASP A 71 -8.21 -19.39 5.54
CA ASP A 71 -7.90 -20.76 5.94
C ASP A 71 -8.08 -20.93 7.45
N ARG A 72 -7.60 -19.98 8.25
CA ARG A 72 -7.82 -19.98 9.72
C ARG A 72 -9.29 -19.88 10.10
N ASP A 73 -10.06 -19.02 9.43
CA ASP A 73 -11.48 -18.88 9.70
C ASP A 73 -12.24 -20.17 9.37
N GLN A 74 -11.88 -20.85 8.27
CA GLN A 74 -12.44 -22.15 7.92
C GLN A 74 -12.04 -23.25 8.93
N GLU A 75 -10.80 -23.24 9.42
CA GLU A 75 -10.37 -24.17 10.48
C GLU A 75 -11.15 -23.96 11.78
N LEU A 76 -11.48 -22.72 12.14
CA LEU A 76 -12.31 -22.42 13.31
C LEU A 76 -13.73 -22.94 13.14
N LEU A 77 -14.33 -22.75 11.96
CA LEU A 77 -15.66 -23.25 11.63
C LEU A 77 -15.73 -24.79 11.56
N ALA A 78 -14.61 -25.50 11.41
CA ALA A 78 -14.60 -26.96 11.32
C ALA A 78 -15.14 -27.66 12.58
N ASN A 79 -15.08 -26.99 13.73
CA ASN A 79 -15.63 -27.50 14.99
C ASN A 79 -17.08 -27.05 15.25
N ASP A 80 -17.58 -26.12 14.45
CA ASP A 80 -18.93 -25.59 14.60
C ASP A 80 -19.92 -26.50 13.86
N ILE A 81 -21.00 -26.86 14.55
CA ILE A 81 -22.06 -27.72 14.01
C ILE A 81 -23.35 -26.92 13.99
N GLU A 82 -23.95 -26.79 12.81
CA GLU A 82 -25.27 -26.20 12.64
C GLU A 82 -26.34 -27.29 12.69
N LEU A 83 -27.34 -27.10 13.56
CA LEU A 83 -28.52 -27.96 13.65
C LEU A 83 -29.74 -27.15 13.17
N SER A 84 -30.27 -27.52 12.01
CA SER A 84 -31.47 -26.90 11.44
C SER A 84 -32.72 -27.75 11.70
N ASP A 85 -33.90 -27.13 11.58
CA ASP A 85 -35.22 -27.79 11.68
C ASP A 85 -35.51 -28.51 13.01
N ILE A 86 -34.94 -28.00 14.11
CA ILE A 86 -35.28 -28.48 15.45
C ILE A 86 -36.55 -27.76 15.95
N PRO A 87 -37.61 -28.48 16.33
CA PRO A 87 -38.77 -27.86 16.97
C PRO A 87 -38.38 -27.36 18.36
N GLU A 88 -38.51 -26.05 18.59
CA GLU A 88 -38.18 -25.41 19.87
C GLU A 88 -39.41 -24.83 20.56
N GLU A 89 -39.47 -24.94 21.89
CA GLU A 89 -40.44 -24.25 22.74
C GLU A 89 -39.84 -23.03 23.45
N SER A 90 -40.70 -22.08 23.83
CA SER A 90 -40.26 -20.84 24.49
C SER A 90 -39.63 -21.14 25.85
N GLY A 91 -38.39 -20.69 26.04
CA GLY A 91 -37.65 -20.85 27.30
C GLY A 91 -36.80 -22.12 27.39
N GLU A 92 -36.69 -22.90 26.32
CA GLU A 92 -35.78 -24.06 26.29
C GLU A 92 -34.31 -23.64 26.29
N ASN A 93 -33.47 -24.43 26.95
CA ASN A 93 -32.02 -24.23 26.96
C ASN A 93 -31.41 -24.87 25.69
N PRO A 94 -30.69 -24.09 24.85
CA PRO A 94 -30.12 -24.61 23.60
C PRO A 94 -29.11 -25.74 23.82
N THR A 95 -28.34 -25.70 24.91
CA THR A 95 -27.39 -26.77 25.27
C THR A 95 -28.11 -28.09 25.51
N HIS A 96 -29.28 -28.06 26.18
CA HIS A 96 -30.07 -29.26 26.45
C HIS A 96 -30.71 -29.84 25.17
N LEU A 97 -31.12 -28.96 24.25
CA LEU A 97 -31.63 -29.36 22.93
C LEU A 97 -30.55 -30.09 22.13
N VAL A 98 -29.35 -29.51 22.05
CA VAL A 98 -28.20 -30.13 21.35
C VAL A 98 -27.90 -31.52 21.93
N LEU A 99 -27.76 -31.65 23.27
CA LEU A 99 -27.49 -32.94 23.92
C LEU A 99 -28.57 -33.98 23.61
N SER A 100 -29.84 -33.56 23.59
CA SER A 100 -30.98 -34.44 23.27
C SER A 100 -30.96 -34.90 21.81
N VAL A 101 -30.61 -34.02 20.87
CA VAL A 101 -30.49 -34.35 19.44
C VAL A 101 -29.31 -35.29 19.19
N VAL A 102 -28.15 -34.98 19.76
CA VAL A 102 -26.92 -35.78 19.62
C VAL A 102 -27.11 -37.18 20.19
N THR A 103 -27.79 -37.31 21.33
CA THR A 103 -28.16 -38.61 21.91
C THR A 103 -29.08 -39.42 20.98
N LYS A 104 -30.06 -38.76 20.32
CA LYS A 104 -30.93 -39.41 19.34
C LYS A 104 -30.19 -39.85 18.07
N LEU A 105 -29.12 -39.14 17.70
CA LEU A 105 -28.24 -39.50 16.59
C LEU A 105 -27.25 -40.63 16.94
N GLY A 106 -27.25 -41.11 18.20
CA GLY A 106 -26.38 -42.18 18.67
C GLY A 106 -24.97 -41.73 19.01
N VAL A 107 -24.76 -40.42 19.16
CA VAL A 107 -23.49 -39.85 19.61
C VAL A 107 -23.59 -39.54 21.11
N HIS A 108 -22.55 -39.90 21.87
CA HIS A 108 -22.45 -39.55 23.27
C HIS A 108 -21.58 -38.31 23.41
N LEU A 109 -22.20 -37.21 23.86
CA LEU A 109 -21.54 -35.94 24.10
C LEU A 109 -21.88 -35.47 25.51
N GLU A 110 -20.87 -35.00 26.26
CA GLU A 110 -21.04 -34.41 27.57
C GLU A 110 -21.14 -32.87 27.48
N GLU A 111 -21.82 -32.24 28.45
CA GLU A 111 -21.95 -30.77 28.50
C GLU A 111 -20.59 -30.06 28.55
N LYS A 112 -19.56 -30.70 29.09
CA LYS A 112 -18.19 -30.14 29.19
C LYS A 112 -17.45 -30.12 27.85
N GLU A 113 -17.90 -30.90 26.88
CA GLU A 113 -17.33 -30.96 25.53
C GLU A 113 -17.92 -29.86 24.64
N LEU A 114 -18.99 -29.21 25.08
CA LEU A 114 -19.61 -28.08 24.41
C LEU A 114 -18.92 -26.77 24.82
N VAL A 115 -18.27 -26.11 23.86
CA VAL A 115 -17.64 -24.80 24.09
C VAL A 115 -18.69 -23.70 24.13
N HIS A 116 -19.60 -23.67 23.15
CA HIS A 116 -20.65 -22.66 23.06
C HIS A 116 -21.84 -23.20 22.26
N CYS A 117 -23.05 -22.78 22.64
CA CYS A 117 -24.27 -23.04 21.88
C CYS A 117 -25.07 -21.74 21.81
N MET A 118 -25.47 -21.35 20.60
CA MET A 118 -26.31 -20.18 20.38
C MET A 118 -27.38 -20.47 19.34
N ARG A 119 -28.43 -19.64 19.38
CA ARG A 119 -29.47 -19.64 18.36
C ARG A 119 -29.08 -18.64 17.28
N THR A 120 -29.05 -19.10 16.05
CA THR A 120 -28.90 -18.27 14.85
C THR A 120 -30.30 -18.03 14.27
N LEU A 121 -30.64 -16.75 14.06
CA LEU A 121 -31.91 -16.32 13.44
C LEU A 121 -31.85 -16.44 11.92
#